data_AF-A0ABC9GWH0-F1
#
_entry.id   AF-A0ABC9GWH0-F1
#
_cell.length_a   1.000
_cell.length_b   1.000
_cell.length_c   1.000
_cell.angle_alpha   90.00
_cell.angle_beta   90.00
_cell.angle_gamma   90.00
#
_symmetry.space_group_name_H-M   'P 1'
#
loop_
_entity.id
_entity.type
_entity.pdbx_description
1 polymer ?
#
loop_
_entity_poly.entity_id
_entity_poly.type
_entity_poly.pdbx_seq_one_letter_code
_entity_poly.pdbx_strand_id
1 'polypeptide(L)'
;MNQFLPSQQSALTMDSAESTAATAAPAPNGAAPDPAPADEDDVGVPEVASCISSMIDRGGSVESHRLFLARRTALEMLRDRGYCVPEAELARTLPEFCAWWAEKPELERLAFTTTLASDPSNKITELLVNITKHVLKPKHEVLTAEEKAKLLKEYNVVDSQLPRMLENDAVARYHGLGKGTVVKVTYDSELTGNHVTYRCIL
;
A
#
# COMPACT_ATOMS: atom_id res chain seq x y z
N MET A 1 -21.54 38.64 -42.02
CA MET A 1 -23.00 38.66 -42.31
C MET A 1 -23.52 37.23 -42.13
N ASN A 2 -24.84 37.06 -42.00
CA ASN A 2 -25.52 35.84 -41.53
C ASN A 2 -25.20 35.61 -40.03
N GLN A 3 -26.04 35.91 -39.03
CA GLN A 3 -27.51 35.98 -38.93
C GLN A 3 -28.21 34.67 -39.30
N PHE A 4 -28.72 33.93 -38.31
CA PHE A 4 -30.14 34.01 -37.91
C PHE A 4 -30.39 33.43 -36.50
N LEU A 5 -31.41 33.94 -35.82
CA LEU A 5 -32.01 33.42 -34.57
C LEU A 5 -33.54 33.39 -34.75
N PRO A 6 -34.24 32.43 -34.14
CA PRO A 6 -35.11 32.74 -32.99
C PRO A 6 -34.93 31.71 -31.85
N SER A 7 -34.97 32.07 -30.56
CA SER A 7 -36.11 32.56 -29.75
C SER A 7 -37.29 31.59 -29.64
N GLN A 8 -37.47 31.00 -28.44
CA GLN A 8 -38.74 31.00 -27.71
C GLN A 8 -38.48 30.92 -26.19
N GLN A 9 -39.44 31.39 -25.38
CA GLN A 9 -39.43 31.38 -23.90
C GLN A 9 -40.70 30.66 -23.37
N SER A 10 -40.92 30.72 -22.04
CA SER A 10 -42.16 30.38 -21.30
C SER A 10 -42.34 28.91 -20.88
N ALA A 11 -42.91 28.59 -19.71
CA ALA A 11 -43.26 29.42 -18.54
C ALA A 11 -43.45 28.56 -17.26
N LEU A 12 -43.66 29.23 -16.13
CA LEU A 12 -44.02 28.68 -14.82
C LEU A 12 -45.40 28.01 -14.79
N THR A 13 -45.54 26.97 -13.97
CA THR A 13 -46.75 26.72 -13.17
C THR A 13 -46.36 26.21 -11.78
N MET A 14 -46.74 26.94 -10.74
CA MET A 14 -46.95 26.36 -9.40
C MET A 14 -48.40 25.89 -9.33
N ASP A 15 -48.70 24.88 -8.52
CA ASP A 15 -50.05 24.69 -7.99
C ASP A 15 -49.97 24.14 -6.55
N SER A 16 -51.00 24.44 -5.75
CA SER A 16 -51.05 24.16 -4.31
C SER A 16 -52.44 23.66 -3.93
N ALA A 17 -52.53 22.51 -3.25
CA ALA A 17 -53.77 22.05 -2.65
C ALA A 17 -53.52 21.32 -1.32
N GLU A 18 -54.15 21.81 -0.25
CA GLU A 18 -54.31 21.14 1.04
C GLU A 18 -55.49 20.16 1.00
N SER A 19 -55.56 19.19 1.93
CA SER A 19 -56.64 19.17 2.93
C SER A 19 -56.59 17.94 3.88
N THR A 20 -56.97 18.23 5.13
CA THR A 20 -57.48 17.41 6.26
C THR A 20 -58.38 16.19 5.88
N ALA A 21 -58.71 15.22 6.74
CA ALA A 21 -58.76 15.09 8.23
C ALA A 21 -58.59 13.59 8.67
N ALA A 22 -58.86 13.06 9.89
CA ALA A 22 -59.49 13.56 11.13
C ALA A 22 -59.13 12.73 12.41
N THR A 23 -59.13 13.41 13.57
CA THR A 23 -59.76 13.07 14.88
C THR A 23 -59.89 11.61 15.40
N ALA A 24 -59.27 11.32 16.58
CA ALA A 24 -59.99 10.95 17.83
C ALA A 24 -59.05 10.76 19.06
N ALA A 25 -59.51 11.17 20.24
CA ALA A 25 -58.98 10.82 21.58
C ALA A 25 -60.19 10.69 22.55
N PRO A 26 -60.10 9.98 23.70
CA PRO A 26 -59.51 10.57 24.92
C PRO A 26 -58.78 9.58 25.88
N ALA A 27 -58.23 10.11 26.99
CA ALA A 27 -57.64 9.35 28.12
C ALA A 27 -58.69 9.12 29.26
N PRO A 28 -58.38 8.50 30.44
CA PRO A 28 -57.48 9.10 31.46
C PRO A 28 -56.67 8.17 32.41
N ASN A 29 -55.59 8.74 32.98
CA ASN A 29 -54.99 8.59 34.33
C ASN A 29 -54.79 7.22 35.04
N GLY A 30 -53.57 7.00 35.57
CA GLY A 30 -53.35 6.05 36.68
C GLY A 30 -51.90 5.92 37.20
N ALA A 31 -51.63 6.47 38.39
CA ALA A 31 -50.47 6.20 39.28
C ALA A 31 -49.03 6.55 38.80
N ALA A 32 -48.09 6.54 39.75
CA ALA A 32 -46.68 6.94 39.62
C ALA A 32 -45.80 6.01 40.52
N PRO A 33 -44.47 6.22 40.73
CA PRO A 33 -43.47 5.23 40.34
C PRO A 33 -42.72 4.54 41.50
N ASP A 34 -41.99 3.47 41.19
CA ASP A 34 -40.79 3.00 41.92
C ASP A 34 -39.94 2.05 41.01
N PRO A 35 -38.71 1.62 41.38
CA PRO A 35 -37.59 1.68 40.43
C PRO A 35 -37.04 0.35 39.88
N ALA A 36 -36.17 0.50 38.88
CA ALA A 36 -35.06 -0.36 38.40
C ALA A 36 -34.98 -1.85 38.84
N PRO A 37 -34.68 -2.72 37.87
CA PRO A 37 -33.28 -3.13 37.72
C PRO A 37 -32.58 -2.40 36.57
N ALA A 38 -31.27 -2.20 36.72
CA ALA A 38 -30.41 -1.64 35.68
C ALA A 38 -29.64 -2.78 35.01
N ASP A 39 -30.02 -3.12 33.78
CA ASP A 39 -29.32 -4.03 32.88
C ASP A 39 -29.14 -3.35 31.50
N GLU A 40 -28.71 -2.07 31.51
CA GLU A 40 -28.15 -1.42 30.30
C GLU A 40 -26.70 -1.87 30.10
N ASP A 41 -26.53 -3.15 29.76
CA ASP A 41 -25.32 -3.63 29.08
C ASP A 41 -25.35 -3.07 27.64
N ASP A 42 -25.05 -1.77 27.50
CA ASP A 42 -24.60 -1.19 26.24
C ASP A 42 -23.22 -1.76 25.92
N VAL A 43 -23.24 -2.99 25.38
CA VAL A 43 -22.10 -3.59 24.68
C VAL A 43 -21.96 -2.83 23.36
N GLY A 44 -21.49 -1.58 23.47
CA GLY A 44 -21.21 -0.70 22.36
C GLY A 44 -20.29 -1.43 21.39
N VAL A 45 -20.87 -1.91 20.29
CA VAL A 45 -20.20 -2.81 19.35
C VAL A 45 -18.94 -2.09 18.87
N PRO A 46 -17.74 -2.60 19.19
CA PRO A 46 -16.51 -1.88 18.89
C PRO A 46 -16.43 -1.68 17.39
N GLU A 47 -16.34 -0.41 16.98
CA GLU A 47 -16.45 0.03 15.58
C GLU A 47 -15.60 -0.88 14.69
N VAL A 48 -16.27 -1.78 13.95
CA VAL A 48 -15.61 -2.89 13.27
C VAL A 48 -14.72 -2.34 12.16
N ALA A 49 -13.44 -2.20 12.50
CA ALA A 49 -12.45 -1.37 11.80
C ALA A 49 -12.63 -1.45 10.29
N SER A 50 -13.10 -0.33 9.71
CA SER A 50 -13.73 -0.31 8.38
C SER A 50 -12.84 -1.02 7.34
N CYS A 51 -13.25 -2.23 6.98
CA CYS A 51 -12.49 -3.10 6.09
C CYS A 51 -12.16 -2.34 4.81
N ILE A 52 -10.90 -2.39 4.36
CA ILE A 52 -10.34 -1.49 3.32
C ILE A 52 -11.25 -1.34 2.08
N SER A 53 -12.03 -2.37 1.71
CA SER A 53 -13.10 -2.31 0.70
C SER A 53 -14.11 -1.15 0.87
N SER A 54 -14.60 -0.85 2.08
CA SER A 54 -15.63 0.19 2.32
C SER A 54 -15.08 1.63 2.27
N MET A 55 -13.77 1.80 2.07
CA MET A 55 -13.18 3.10 1.74
C MET A 55 -13.15 3.38 0.22
N ILE A 56 -13.65 2.46 -0.63
CA ILE A 56 -13.45 2.47 -2.10
C ILE A 56 -14.75 2.82 -2.86
N ASP A 57 -15.70 3.49 -2.23
CA ASP A 57 -16.95 3.96 -2.86
C ASP A 57 -16.80 5.26 -3.69
N ARG A 58 -15.69 5.40 -4.42
CA ARG A 58 -15.45 6.50 -5.39
C ARG A 58 -14.83 6.04 -6.72
N GLY A 59 -15.40 4.98 -7.30
CA GLY A 59 -15.25 4.65 -8.73
C GLY A 59 -13.97 3.92 -9.14
N GLY A 60 -13.28 3.25 -8.22
CA GLY A 60 -12.17 2.36 -8.52
C GLY A 60 -12.48 0.91 -8.12
N SER A 61 -11.96 -0.06 -8.87
CA SER A 61 -11.91 -1.45 -8.38
C SER A 61 -10.97 -1.53 -7.17
N VAL A 62 -11.27 -2.41 -6.21
CA VAL A 62 -10.40 -2.71 -5.04
C VAL A 62 -8.97 -3.03 -5.49
N GLU A 63 -8.84 -3.71 -6.63
CA GLU A 63 -7.54 -4.07 -7.21
C GLU A 63 -6.78 -2.85 -7.75
N SER A 64 -7.46 -1.82 -8.28
CA SER A 64 -6.80 -0.57 -8.70
C SER A 64 -6.18 0.16 -7.51
N HIS A 65 -6.82 0.14 -6.34
CA HIS A 65 -6.24 0.74 -5.12
C HIS A 65 -5.02 -0.04 -4.63
N ARG A 66 -5.05 -1.38 -4.68
CA ARG A 66 -3.89 -2.24 -4.38
C ARG A 66 -2.73 -1.98 -5.33
N LEU A 67 -2.99 -1.92 -6.64
CA LEU A 67 -2.00 -1.66 -7.69
C LEU A 67 -1.39 -0.24 -7.56
N PHE A 68 -2.18 0.75 -7.13
CA PHE A 68 -1.67 2.08 -6.80
C PHE A 68 -0.69 2.05 -5.62
N LEU A 69 -1.07 1.44 -4.48
CA LEU A 69 -0.21 1.33 -3.30
C LEU A 69 1.06 0.51 -3.60
N ALA A 70 0.92 -0.58 -4.36
CA ALA A 70 2.00 -1.40 -4.89
C ALA A 70 3.01 -0.55 -5.67
N ARG A 71 2.58 0.10 -6.76
CA ARG A 71 3.44 0.95 -7.60
C ARG A 71 4.08 2.10 -6.82
N ARG A 72 3.32 2.80 -5.96
CA ARG A 72 3.87 3.89 -5.13
C ARG A 72 4.96 3.40 -4.20
N THR A 73 4.77 2.26 -3.54
CA THR A 73 5.82 1.68 -2.69
C THR A 73 7.03 1.24 -3.50
N ALA A 74 6.85 0.71 -4.72
CA ALA A 74 7.96 0.37 -5.62
C ALA A 74 8.78 1.60 -6.06
N LEU A 75 8.10 2.72 -6.35
CA LEU A 75 8.74 4.00 -6.67
C LEU A 75 9.55 4.55 -5.48
N GLU A 76 8.99 4.52 -4.26
CA GLU A 76 9.72 4.88 -3.02
C GLU A 76 11.04 4.11 -2.91
N MET A 77 11.00 2.78 -3.08
CA MET A 77 12.18 1.92 -2.94
C MET A 77 13.29 2.22 -3.95
N LEU A 78 12.91 2.58 -5.17
CA LEU A 78 13.88 2.83 -6.23
C LEU A 78 14.55 4.19 -6.02
N ARG A 79 13.81 5.22 -5.56
CA ARG A 79 14.41 6.45 -5.03
C ARG A 79 15.36 6.16 -3.87
N ASP A 80 14.94 5.35 -2.89
CA ASP A 80 15.73 5.04 -1.69
C ASP A 80 17.01 4.23 -1.99
N ARG A 81 17.06 3.55 -3.14
CA ARG A 81 18.26 2.89 -3.70
C ARG A 81 19.13 3.81 -4.57
N GLY A 82 18.74 5.06 -4.82
CA GLY A 82 19.45 5.98 -5.70
C GLY A 82 19.15 5.82 -7.19
N TYR A 83 17.99 5.30 -7.58
CA TYR A 83 17.51 5.33 -8.98
C TYR A 83 16.84 6.66 -9.30
N CYS A 84 16.92 7.09 -10.56
CA CYS A 84 16.24 8.30 -11.03
C CYS A 84 14.73 8.06 -11.16
N VAL A 85 14.00 8.28 -10.08
CA VAL A 85 12.53 8.27 -10.03
C VAL A 85 12.01 9.72 -10.10
N PRO A 86 11.19 10.09 -11.10
CA PRO A 86 10.60 11.43 -11.15
C PRO A 86 9.59 11.65 -10.04
N GLU A 87 9.65 12.78 -9.33
CA GLU A 87 8.71 13.12 -8.27
C GLU A 87 7.25 13.20 -8.77
N ALA A 88 7.05 13.52 -10.06
CA ALA A 88 5.75 13.48 -10.73
C ALA A 88 5.12 12.07 -10.80
N GLU A 89 5.88 10.98 -10.62
CA GLU A 89 5.32 9.63 -10.47
C GLU A 89 4.99 9.30 -9.00
N LEU A 90 5.78 9.82 -8.06
CA LEU A 90 5.57 9.65 -6.61
C LEU A 90 4.37 10.45 -6.09
N ALA A 91 4.17 11.66 -6.60
CA ALA A 91 3.10 12.57 -6.21
C ALA A 91 1.73 12.28 -6.87
N ARG A 92 1.66 11.30 -7.79
CA ARG A 92 0.43 10.98 -8.55
C ARG A 92 -0.71 10.55 -7.62
N THR A 93 -1.90 11.11 -7.81
CA THR A 93 -3.05 10.79 -6.95
C THR A 93 -3.77 9.50 -7.36
N LEU A 94 -4.54 8.90 -6.43
CA LEU A 94 -5.33 7.71 -6.71
C LEU A 94 -6.36 7.92 -7.85
N PRO A 95 -7.10 9.05 -7.95
CA PRO A 95 -7.97 9.31 -9.10
C PRO A 95 -7.22 9.40 -10.44
N GLU A 96 -6.07 10.07 -10.49
CA GLU A 96 -5.22 10.13 -11.70
C GLU A 96 -4.69 8.75 -12.11
N PHE A 97 -4.34 7.91 -11.13
CA PHE A 97 -3.94 6.54 -11.38
C PHE A 97 -5.11 5.72 -11.93
N CYS A 98 -6.29 5.79 -11.31
CA CYS A 98 -7.49 5.08 -11.77
C CYS A 98 -7.88 5.49 -13.19
N ALA A 99 -7.87 6.79 -13.50
CA ALA A 99 -8.15 7.30 -14.85
C ALA A 99 -7.16 6.78 -15.90
N TRP A 100 -5.87 6.77 -15.58
CA TRP A 100 -4.81 6.27 -16.47
C TRP A 100 -4.83 4.73 -16.63
N TRP A 101 -5.27 3.99 -15.59
CA TRP A 101 -5.29 2.53 -15.55
C TRP A 101 -6.54 1.92 -16.20
N ALA A 102 -7.72 2.51 -15.95
CA ALA A 102 -9.02 1.95 -16.34
C ALA A 102 -9.20 1.79 -17.86
N GLU A 103 -8.52 2.61 -18.67
CA GLU A 103 -8.56 2.54 -20.13
C GLU A 103 -7.98 1.23 -20.69
N LYS A 104 -6.97 0.64 -20.03
CA LYS A 104 -6.38 -0.66 -20.42
C LYS A 104 -5.57 -1.28 -19.26
N PRO A 105 -6.15 -2.18 -18.45
CA PRO A 105 -5.49 -2.75 -17.28
C PRO A 105 -4.53 -3.90 -17.64
N GLU A 106 -3.40 -3.58 -18.25
CA GLU A 106 -2.32 -4.52 -18.58
C GLU A 106 -1.17 -4.41 -17.56
N LEU A 107 -0.79 -5.53 -16.94
CA LEU A 107 0.26 -5.57 -15.90
C LEU A 107 1.58 -4.93 -16.38
N GLU A 108 1.90 -5.08 -17.66
CA GLU A 108 3.06 -4.47 -18.33
C GLU A 108 3.07 -2.93 -18.26
N ARG A 109 1.91 -2.26 -18.25
CA ARG A 109 1.85 -0.80 -18.06
C ARG A 109 2.22 -0.39 -16.64
N LEU A 110 2.11 -1.28 -15.65
CA LEU A 110 2.53 -1.02 -14.28
C LEU A 110 4.05 -1.18 -14.07
N ALA A 111 4.72 -1.91 -14.96
CA ALA A 111 6.18 -1.96 -15.00
C ALA A 111 6.71 -0.59 -15.46
N PHE A 112 7.69 -0.07 -14.74
CA PHE A 112 8.39 1.17 -15.08
C PHE A 112 9.88 0.88 -15.08
N THR A 113 10.54 1.19 -16.19
CA THR A 113 12.00 1.00 -16.30
C THR A 113 12.70 2.24 -15.77
N THR A 114 13.46 2.10 -14.69
CA THR A 114 14.31 3.17 -14.15
C THR A 114 15.78 2.74 -14.11
N THR A 115 16.67 3.71 -14.33
CA THR A 115 18.13 3.58 -14.30
C THR A 115 18.69 4.05 -12.97
N LEU A 116 19.71 3.35 -12.46
CA LEU A 116 20.47 3.79 -11.30
C LEU A 116 21.18 5.12 -11.60
N ALA A 117 21.17 6.09 -10.68
CA ALA A 117 21.74 7.42 -10.92
C ALA A 117 23.28 7.40 -11.05
N SER A 118 23.94 6.38 -10.52
CA SER A 118 25.40 6.18 -10.60
C SER A 118 25.85 5.26 -11.74
N ASP A 119 24.96 4.42 -12.30
CA ASP A 119 25.26 3.53 -13.43
C ASP A 119 24.02 3.34 -14.34
N PRO A 120 23.98 3.99 -15.53
CA PRO A 120 22.91 3.83 -16.51
C PRO A 120 22.74 2.40 -17.06
N SER A 121 23.71 1.51 -16.86
CA SER A 121 23.61 0.10 -17.25
C SER A 121 22.73 -0.71 -16.30
N ASN A 122 22.59 -0.30 -15.04
CA ASN A 122 21.76 -1.00 -14.07
C ASN A 122 20.30 -0.52 -14.17
N LYS A 123 19.44 -1.37 -14.72
CA LYS A 123 18.03 -1.09 -15.02
C LYS A 123 17.13 -2.08 -14.30
N ILE A 124 16.14 -1.55 -13.62
CA ILE A 124 15.10 -2.34 -12.96
C ILE A 124 13.77 -2.09 -13.66
N THR A 125 13.06 -3.18 -13.99
CA THR A 125 11.79 -3.20 -14.72
C THR A 125 10.60 -3.57 -13.85
N GLU A 126 10.79 -4.46 -12.88
CA GLU A 126 9.72 -5.15 -12.16
C GLU A 126 9.87 -5.07 -10.65
N LEU A 127 9.16 -4.12 -10.02
CA LEU A 127 8.75 -4.24 -8.63
C LEU A 127 7.28 -3.81 -8.47
N LEU A 128 6.50 -4.67 -7.83
CA LEU A 128 5.13 -4.40 -7.42
C LEU A 128 5.02 -4.26 -5.89
N VAL A 129 5.78 -5.03 -5.12
CA VAL A 129 5.65 -5.08 -3.65
C VAL A 129 7.00 -4.90 -2.98
N ASN A 130 7.03 -4.11 -1.91
CA ASN A 130 8.24 -3.93 -1.10
C ASN A 130 8.48 -5.12 -0.17
N ILE A 131 9.22 -6.11 -0.66
CA ILE A 131 9.64 -7.27 0.14
C ILE A 131 10.46 -6.88 1.39
N THR A 132 11.07 -5.68 1.48
CA THR A 132 11.77 -5.26 2.71
C THR A 132 10.86 -4.83 3.85
N LYS A 133 9.61 -4.42 3.55
CA LYS A 133 8.59 -4.02 4.53
C LYS A 133 7.69 -5.20 4.98
N HIS A 134 7.97 -6.44 4.56
CA HIS A 134 7.19 -7.62 4.97
C HIS A 134 7.44 -8.03 6.44
N VAL A 135 6.38 -8.42 7.16
CA VAL A 135 6.42 -8.72 8.61
C VAL A 135 7.40 -9.85 8.95
N LEU A 136 7.35 -10.97 8.22
CA LEU A 136 8.19 -12.15 8.48
C LEU A 136 9.60 -12.05 7.87
N LYS A 137 10.10 -10.85 7.56
CA LYS A 137 11.41 -10.66 6.92
C LYS A 137 12.50 -10.27 7.93
N PRO A 138 13.58 -11.05 8.08
CA PRO A 138 14.72 -10.66 8.90
C PRO A 138 15.41 -9.40 8.37
N LYS A 139 16.22 -8.75 9.21
CA LYS A 139 17.02 -7.58 8.82
C LYS A 139 18.22 -8.04 8.01
N HIS A 140 18.44 -7.43 6.85
CA HIS A 140 19.51 -7.78 5.92
C HIS A 140 20.47 -6.58 5.81
N GLU A 141 21.76 -6.83 6.01
CA GLU A 141 22.82 -5.83 5.98
C GLU A 141 23.92 -6.32 5.03
N VAL A 142 24.30 -5.49 4.05
CA VAL A 142 25.32 -5.83 3.04
C VAL A 142 26.69 -5.48 3.61
N LEU A 143 27.61 -6.45 3.66
CA LEU A 143 28.97 -6.19 4.17
C LEU A 143 29.86 -5.57 3.10
N THR A 144 30.68 -4.60 3.51
CA THR A 144 31.79 -4.09 2.71
C THR A 144 32.89 -5.14 2.55
N ALA A 145 33.81 -4.91 1.60
CA ALA A 145 34.96 -5.79 1.38
C ALA A 145 35.88 -5.90 2.63
N GLU A 146 36.00 -4.83 3.41
CA GLU A 146 36.79 -4.78 4.64
C GLU A 146 36.14 -5.60 5.77
N GLU A 147 34.83 -5.44 5.98
CA GLU A 147 34.07 -6.22 6.96
C GLU A 147 34.04 -7.70 6.60
N LYS A 148 33.90 -8.03 5.30
CA LYS A 148 34.03 -9.40 4.79
C LYS A 148 35.41 -9.97 5.12
N ALA A 149 36.50 -9.26 4.79
CA ALA A 149 37.86 -9.72 5.05
C ALA A 149 38.13 -9.90 6.56
N LYS A 150 37.60 -9.00 7.41
CA LYS A 150 37.64 -9.14 8.87
C LYS A 150 36.90 -10.40 9.33
N LEU A 151 35.67 -10.62 8.85
CA LEU A 151 34.83 -11.75 9.23
C LEU A 151 35.47 -13.10 8.87
N LEU A 152 36.00 -13.25 7.65
CA LEU A 152 36.68 -14.47 7.22
C LEU A 152 37.90 -14.79 8.11
N LYS A 153 38.63 -13.75 8.54
CA LYS A 153 39.76 -13.85 9.47
C LYS A 153 39.34 -14.15 10.91
N GLU A 154 38.23 -13.58 11.38
CA GLU A 154 37.72 -13.72 12.75
C GLU A 154 37.19 -15.15 13.02
N TYR A 155 36.48 -15.74 12.06
CA TYR A 155 36.00 -17.13 12.16
C TYR A 155 36.97 -18.17 11.56
N ASN A 156 38.03 -17.73 10.86
CA ASN A 156 38.94 -18.59 10.09
C ASN A 156 38.21 -19.48 9.05
N VAL A 157 37.37 -18.83 8.24
CA VAL A 157 36.42 -19.45 7.28
C VAL A 157 36.71 -18.96 5.87
N VAL A 158 36.46 -19.80 4.87
CA VAL A 158 36.57 -19.51 3.43
C VAL A 158 35.18 -19.19 2.85
N ASP A 159 35.09 -18.28 1.87
CA ASP A 159 33.83 -17.90 1.18
C ASP A 159 32.94 -19.10 0.81
N SER A 160 33.53 -20.18 0.28
CA SER A 160 32.83 -21.40 -0.15
C SER A 160 32.21 -22.22 0.98
N GLN A 161 32.59 -21.96 2.23
CA GLN A 161 32.05 -22.60 3.44
C GLN A 161 30.87 -21.83 4.05
N LEU A 162 30.68 -20.55 3.67
CA LEU A 162 29.52 -19.78 4.11
C LEU A 162 28.22 -20.33 3.50
N PRO A 163 27.09 -20.30 4.23
CA PRO A 163 25.77 -20.58 3.67
C PRO A 163 25.51 -19.81 2.37
N ARG A 164 25.08 -20.53 1.33
CA ARG A 164 24.98 -19.99 -0.03
C ARG A 164 23.63 -19.32 -0.28
N MET A 165 23.63 -18.23 -1.04
CA MET A 165 22.45 -17.52 -1.52
C MET A 165 22.55 -17.35 -3.04
N LEU A 166 21.41 -17.39 -3.73
CA LEU A 166 21.36 -17.27 -5.19
C LEU A 166 21.40 -15.79 -5.60
N GLU A 167 22.13 -15.47 -6.66
CA GLU A 167 22.05 -14.17 -7.37
C GLU A 167 20.60 -13.80 -7.77
N ASN A 168 19.79 -14.79 -8.13
CA ASN A 168 18.37 -14.63 -8.46
C ASN A 168 17.42 -14.51 -7.25
N ASP A 169 17.93 -14.61 -6.01
CA ASP A 169 17.11 -14.44 -4.80
C ASP A 169 16.42 -13.07 -4.79
N ALA A 170 15.20 -13.00 -4.26
CA ALA A 170 14.44 -11.75 -4.23
C ALA A 170 15.20 -10.61 -3.51
N VAL A 171 15.96 -10.92 -2.45
CA VAL A 171 16.77 -9.96 -1.68
C VAL A 171 18.10 -9.65 -2.39
N ALA A 172 18.73 -10.64 -3.04
CA ALA A 172 19.93 -10.38 -3.85
C ALA A 172 19.61 -9.42 -5.01
N ARG A 173 18.54 -9.70 -5.76
CA ARG A 173 18.01 -8.81 -6.82
C ARG A 173 17.53 -7.46 -6.28
N TYR A 174 16.96 -7.41 -5.07
CA TYR A 174 16.56 -6.15 -4.42
C TYR A 174 17.73 -5.19 -4.26
N HIS A 175 18.84 -5.68 -3.73
CA HIS A 175 20.00 -4.86 -3.38
C HIS A 175 21.04 -4.79 -4.52
N GLY A 176 20.75 -5.39 -5.68
CA GLY A 176 21.64 -5.38 -6.86
C GLY A 176 22.97 -6.10 -6.61
N LEU A 177 22.96 -7.16 -5.80
CA LEU A 177 24.18 -7.75 -5.25
C LEU A 177 24.83 -8.74 -6.21
N GLY A 178 26.12 -8.54 -6.47
CA GLY A 178 26.93 -9.43 -7.29
C GLY A 178 27.44 -10.67 -6.55
N LYS A 179 28.03 -11.58 -7.34
CA LYS A 179 28.70 -12.80 -6.86
C LYS A 179 29.88 -12.46 -5.95
N GLY A 180 30.05 -13.24 -4.88
CA GLY A 180 31.09 -13.04 -3.86
C GLY A 180 30.76 -11.99 -2.80
N THR A 181 29.65 -11.25 -2.91
CA THR A 181 29.17 -10.38 -1.81
C THR A 181 28.60 -11.22 -0.66
N VAL A 182 28.88 -10.80 0.57
CA VAL A 182 28.36 -11.42 1.80
C VAL A 182 27.29 -10.53 2.41
N VAL A 183 26.16 -11.13 2.80
CA VAL A 183 25.03 -10.47 3.45
C VAL A 183 24.87 -11.03 4.86
N LYS A 184 24.86 -10.14 5.84
CA LYS A 184 24.48 -10.44 7.23
C LYS A 184 22.96 -10.44 7.33
N VAL A 185 22.41 -11.52 7.88
CA VAL A 185 20.98 -11.70 8.08
C VAL A 185 20.72 -11.88 9.58
N THR A 186 20.06 -10.88 10.16
CA THR A 186 19.69 -10.82 11.58
C THR A 186 18.22 -11.20 11.71
N TYR A 187 17.95 -12.35 12.32
CA TYR A 187 16.63 -12.82 12.68
C TYR A 187 16.29 -12.37 14.10
N ASP A 188 15.22 -11.59 14.24
CA ASP A 188 14.52 -11.34 15.49
C ASP A 188 13.49 -12.47 15.72
N SER A 189 13.53 -13.08 16.90
CA SER A 189 12.56 -14.11 17.30
C SER A 189 12.27 -14.03 18.80
N GLU A 190 11.00 -14.17 19.18
CA GLU A 190 10.59 -14.11 20.60
C GLU A 190 11.12 -15.30 21.41
N LEU A 191 11.25 -16.46 20.77
CA LEU A 191 11.63 -17.74 21.41
C LEU A 191 13.15 -17.98 21.48
N THR A 192 13.93 -17.40 20.57
CA THR A 192 15.39 -17.65 20.46
C THR A 192 16.22 -16.36 20.49
N GLY A 193 15.56 -15.21 20.62
CA GLY A 193 16.21 -13.89 20.61
C GLY A 193 16.75 -13.53 19.23
N ASN A 194 17.85 -12.75 19.23
CA ASN A 194 18.51 -12.26 18.02
C ASN A 194 19.55 -13.27 17.53
N HIS A 195 19.28 -13.93 16.39
CA HIS A 195 20.23 -14.82 15.74
C HIS A 195 20.80 -14.17 14.47
N VAL A 196 22.13 -14.09 14.37
CA VAL A 196 22.83 -13.52 13.20
C VAL A 196 23.50 -14.63 12.40
N THR A 197 23.29 -14.63 11.09
CA THR A 197 24.02 -15.50 10.16
C THR A 197 24.58 -14.69 8.99
N TYR A 198 25.52 -15.25 8.25
CA TYR A 198 26.16 -14.61 7.11
C TYR A 198 26.01 -15.52 5.88
N ARG A 199 25.53 -14.97 4.77
CA ARG A 199 25.31 -15.71 3.51
C ARG A 199 26.16 -15.13 2.39
N CYS A 200 26.78 -15.98 1.60
CA CYS A 200 27.59 -15.59 0.44
C CYS A 200 26.81 -15.84 -0.86
N ILE A 201 26.84 -14.87 -1.79
CA ILE A 201 26.17 -14.95 -3.10
C ILE A 201 27.09 -15.59 -4.13
N LEU A 202 26.55 -16.46 -4.98
CA LEU A 202 27.27 -17.19 -6.04
C LEU A 202 26.50 -17.18 -7.38
#